data_AF-A7GAP2-F1
#
_entry.id   AF-A7GAP2-F1
#
_cell.length_a   1.000
_cell.length_b   1.000
_cell.length_c   1.000
_cell.angle_alpha   90.00
_cell.angle_beta   90.00
_cell.angle_gamma   90.00
#
_symmetry.space_group_name_H-M   'P 1'
#
loop_
_entity.id
_entity.type
_entity.pdbx_description
1 polymer ?
#
loop_
_entity_poly.entity_id
_entity_poly.type
_entity_poly.pdbx_seq_one_letter_code
_entity_poly.pdbx_strand_id
1 'polypeptide(L)'
;MLLKNLKKQKIKKQKNTDIENKMLVHFNTQYSSISPYVDSTVVKTPDTIIKGSLYSKDNRFLSEEYLLNYRTNNDNLGFRMGVSSFFQKDAALTFVNLDMEEDGRDIIELPPFKNIRVGLSTAIKSRRSVRRYSSKSMSLNDVANILYYTQGICDEVEPYNLEGNKKKIKLRANPSAGGLYPIQLYVYMKNIKDLKDGIYTYYPYSHGLKPIEVNKELLKVDNFAEFGVLNAENANLIVFYVYNFLKNSRKYGDAGFSYALIETGEMAQNLQLVSTALGYGACDIGGYEKQYIEEVLDIDGVLKHVVHMTVVGWEQGD
;
A
#
# COMPACT_ATOMS: atom_id res chain seq x y z
N MET A 1 31.17 -43.66 38.32
CA MET A 1 29.84 -43.90 38.93
C MET A 1 29.20 -42.59 39.36
N LEU A 2 29.02 -41.62 38.43
CA LEU A 2 28.48 -40.29 38.71
C LEU A 2 27.64 -39.82 37.51
N LEU A 3 26.48 -40.46 37.35
CA LEU A 3 25.39 -40.07 36.48
C LEU A 3 24.10 -40.41 37.23
N LYS A 4 23.55 -39.45 37.97
CA LYS A 4 22.16 -39.44 38.48
C LYS A 4 21.95 -38.17 39.33
N ASN A 5 21.46 -37.10 38.70
CA ASN A 5 20.48 -36.15 39.27
C ASN A 5 20.33 -34.89 38.40
N LEU A 6 19.77 -35.05 37.19
CA LEU A 6 19.13 -33.94 36.48
C LEU A 6 17.62 -34.21 36.50
N LYS A 7 16.94 -33.58 37.46
CA LYS A 7 15.48 -33.57 37.56
C LYS A 7 14.90 -32.85 36.33
N LYS A 8 13.91 -33.48 35.70
CA LYS A 8 13.04 -32.89 34.67
C LYS A 8 12.43 -31.58 35.17
N GLN A 9 12.90 -30.44 34.67
CA GLN A 9 12.08 -29.22 34.66
C GLN A 9 11.16 -29.28 33.43
N LYS A 10 9.85 -29.31 33.69
CA LYS A 10 8.83 -29.12 32.65
C LYS A 10 8.96 -27.70 32.11
N ILE A 11 9.35 -27.59 30.84
CA ILE A 11 9.28 -26.35 30.07
C ILE A 11 7.79 -25.99 29.96
N LYS A 12 7.36 -24.93 30.65
CA LYS A 12 6.04 -24.33 30.42
C LYS A 12 6.04 -23.79 28.98
N LYS A 13 5.07 -24.24 28.17
CA LYS A 13 4.76 -23.61 26.87
C LYS A 13 4.40 -22.15 27.14
N GLN A 14 5.32 -21.25 26.83
CA GLN A 14 5.09 -19.82 26.81
C GLN A 14 4.18 -19.55 25.61
N LYS A 15 3.00 -18.95 25.86
CA LYS A 15 2.13 -18.46 24.79
C LYS A 15 2.82 -17.25 24.17
N ASN A 16 3.39 -17.42 22.99
CA ASN A 16 3.91 -16.30 22.20
C ASN A 16 2.78 -15.27 22.02
N THR A 17 3.11 -14.02 22.31
CA THR A 17 2.20 -12.88 22.11
C THR A 17 2.38 -12.33 20.71
N ASP A 18 1.33 -11.73 20.13
CA ASP A 18 1.29 -11.24 18.73
C ASP A 18 2.44 -10.30 18.33
N ILE A 19 3.13 -9.72 19.30
CA ILE A 19 4.29 -8.84 19.11
C ILE A 19 5.54 -9.63 18.70
N GLU A 20 5.76 -10.82 19.26
CA GLU A 20 6.92 -11.66 18.92
C GLU A 20 6.82 -12.21 17.50
N ASN A 21 5.62 -12.50 17.02
CA ASN A 21 5.38 -12.91 15.62
C ASN A 21 5.63 -11.74 14.66
N LYS A 22 5.24 -10.51 15.02
CA LYS A 22 5.55 -9.29 14.25
C LYS A 22 7.06 -8.98 14.22
N MET A 23 7.77 -9.24 15.32
CA MET A 23 9.24 -9.07 15.37
C MET A 23 9.98 -10.15 14.58
N LEU A 24 9.49 -11.40 14.54
CA LEU A 24 10.09 -12.48 13.75
C LEU A 24 10.04 -12.22 12.23
N VAL A 25 9.05 -11.46 11.76
CA VAL A 25 8.97 -10.99 10.35
C VAL A 25 9.89 -9.79 10.09
N HIS A 26 10.30 -9.07 11.14
CA HIS A 26 11.15 -7.86 11.03
C HIS A 26 12.63 -8.09 11.33
N PHE A 27 13.02 -9.19 11.98
CA PHE A 27 14.42 -9.48 12.30
C PHE A 27 15.12 -10.34 11.23
N ASN A 28 15.58 -9.68 10.16
CA ASN A 28 16.76 -10.15 9.44
C ASN A 28 17.44 -8.98 8.71
N THR A 29 17.99 -8.04 9.48
CA THR A 29 18.73 -6.88 8.97
C THR A 29 20.22 -7.10 9.16
N GLN A 30 20.86 -7.83 8.24
CA GLN A 30 22.32 -7.71 8.07
C GLN A 30 22.62 -6.58 7.09
N TYR A 31 22.79 -5.37 7.63
CA TYR A 31 23.43 -4.28 6.89
C TYR A 31 24.94 -4.39 7.04
N SER A 32 25.66 -4.36 5.92
CA SER A 32 27.09 -4.04 5.88
C SER A 32 27.30 -3.07 4.73
N SER A 33 27.59 -1.82 5.07
CA SER A 33 27.94 -0.77 4.12
C SER A 33 29.45 -0.80 3.86
N ILE A 34 29.87 -1.20 2.66
CA ILE A 34 31.25 -1.06 2.17
C ILE A 34 31.21 -0.20 0.90
N SER A 35 32.02 0.86 0.85
CA SER A 35 32.18 1.74 -0.31
C SER A 35 33.47 1.37 -1.06
N PRO A 36 33.41 1.01 -2.36
CA PRO A 36 34.60 0.83 -3.18
C PRO A 36 34.70 2.00 -4.19
N TYR A 37 35.50 3.01 -3.88
CA TYR A 37 36.00 3.93 -4.91
C TYR A 37 37.15 3.24 -5.65
N VAL A 38 36.99 2.97 -6.96
CA VAL A 38 38.11 2.64 -7.86
C VAL A 38 37.88 3.37 -9.19
N ASP A 39 38.82 4.27 -9.51
CA ASP A 39 38.84 5.13 -10.71
C ASP A 39 39.27 4.38 -11.98
N SER A 40 38.69 4.75 -13.12
CA SER A 40 39.38 4.68 -14.42
C SER A 40 39.14 5.96 -15.23
N THR A 41 40.22 6.50 -15.76
CA THR A 41 40.36 7.81 -16.41
C THR A 41 39.97 7.78 -17.88
N VAL A 42 38.78 8.28 -18.19
CA VAL A 42 38.48 9.01 -19.44
C VAL A 42 37.60 10.18 -19.00
N VAL A 43 38.06 11.41 -19.20
CA VAL A 43 37.47 12.61 -18.57
C VAL A 43 36.05 12.85 -19.08
N LYS A 44 35.10 12.26 -18.38
CA LYS A 44 33.72 12.70 -18.33
C LYS A 44 33.68 13.76 -17.23
N THR A 45 33.13 14.94 -17.50
CA THR A 45 32.87 15.92 -16.44
C THR A 45 32.15 15.20 -15.31
N PRO A 46 32.69 15.17 -14.08
CA PRO A 46 32.07 14.46 -12.99
C PRO A 46 30.64 14.95 -12.86
N ASP A 47 29.70 14.02 -12.76
CA ASP A 47 28.28 14.36 -12.60
C ASP A 47 28.08 15.34 -11.43
N THR A 48 28.93 15.27 -10.42
CA THR A 48 29.00 16.21 -9.28
C THR A 48 29.25 17.66 -9.69
N ILE A 49 30.04 17.92 -10.74
CA ILE A 49 30.35 19.27 -11.25
C ILE A 49 29.19 19.82 -12.08
N ILE A 50 28.58 19.01 -12.96
CA ILE A 50 27.38 19.44 -13.72
C ILE A 50 26.25 19.77 -12.75
N LYS A 51 26.03 18.91 -11.75
CA LYS A 51 25.05 19.17 -10.68
C LYS A 51 25.41 20.41 -9.89
N GLY A 52 26.68 20.58 -9.50
CA GLY A 52 27.19 21.78 -8.82
C GLY A 52 26.83 23.09 -9.52
N SER A 53 26.72 23.06 -10.85
CA SER A 53 26.29 24.21 -11.67
C SER A 53 24.76 24.41 -11.75
N LEU A 54 23.98 23.35 -11.48
CA LEU A 54 22.51 23.38 -11.43
C LEU A 54 21.99 23.63 -9.99
N TYR A 55 22.83 23.47 -8.96
CA TYR A 55 22.48 23.73 -7.56
C TYR A 55 22.07 25.19 -7.33
N SER A 56 20.79 25.40 -7.00
CA SER A 56 20.39 26.60 -6.25
C SER A 56 20.92 26.47 -4.83
N LYS A 57 21.87 27.33 -4.42
CA LYS A 57 22.38 27.35 -3.05
C LYS A 57 21.31 27.71 -2.01
N ASP A 58 20.20 28.30 -2.46
CA ASP A 58 19.15 28.84 -1.59
C ASP A 58 17.87 27.98 -1.56
N ASN A 59 17.59 27.17 -2.59
CA ASN A 59 16.39 26.33 -2.68
C ASN A 59 16.75 24.86 -2.92
N ARG A 60 16.83 24.06 -1.86
CA ARG A 60 16.96 22.59 -1.96
C ARG A 60 15.62 21.97 -2.33
N PHE A 61 15.43 21.61 -3.60
CA PHE A 61 14.26 20.82 -4.00
C PHE A 61 14.48 19.36 -3.61
N LEU A 62 13.68 18.83 -2.66
CA LEU A 62 13.78 17.43 -2.22
C LEU A 62 13.61 16.42 -3.37
N SER A 63 12.79 16.77 -4.37
CA SER A 63 12.62 15.94 -5.58
C SER A 63 13.91 15.85 -6.40
N GLU A 64 14.71 16.92 -6.45
CA GLU A 64 16.02 16.91 -7.10
C GLU A 64 16.98 15.99 -6.32
N GLU A 65 17.09 16.15 -5.00
CA GLU A 65 17.91 15.25 -4.16
C GLU A 65 17.47 13.79 -4.32
N TYR A 66 16.16 13.53 -4.37
CA TYR A 66 15.64 12.20 -4.63
C TYR A 66 16.09 11.68 -6.00
N LEU A 67 15.93 12.43 -7.09
CA LEU A 67 16.34 12.01 -8.43
C LEU A 67 17.87 11.81 -8.54
N LEU A 68 18.65 12.58 -7.80
CA LEU A 68 20.09 12.45 -7.73
C LEU A 68 20.53 11.18 -6.99
N ASN A 69 19.76 10.72 -6.01
CA ASN A 69 19.97 9.46 -5.28
C ASN A 69 19.30 8.27 -5.99
N TYR A 70 18.25 8.49 -6.78
CA TYR A 70 17.57 7.53 -7.64
C TYR A 70 18.42 7.20 -8.89
N ARG A 71 19.71 6.95 -8.69
CA ARG A 71 20.64 6.53 -9.73
C ARG A 71 20.89 5.04 -9.60
N THR A 72 20.02 4.28 -10.22
CA THR A 72 20.19 2.83 -10.31
C THR A 72 21.41 2.53 -11.18
N ASN A 73 22.44 1.98 -10.55
CA ASN A 73 23.56 1.35 -11.23
C ASN A 73 23.45 -0.16 -11.00
N ASN A 74 23.53 -0.96 -12.05
CA ASN A 74 23.53 -2.42 -11.94
C ASN A 74 24.72 -2.95 -11.14
N ASP A 75 25.80 -2.17 -11.02
CA ASP A 75 26.95 -2.48 -10.17
C ASP A 75 26.73 -2.14 -8.69
N ASN A 76 25.59 -1.54 -8.33
CA ASN A 76 25.25 -1.29 -6.93
C ASN A 76 25.01 -2.63 -6.22
N LEU A 77 25.98 -3.03 -5.39
CA LEU A 77 25.97 -4.28 -4.66
C LEU A 77 24.75 -4.39 -3.73
N GLY A 78 24.29 -3.28 -3.14
CA GLY A 78 23.11 -3.26 -2.28
C GLY A 78 21.84 -3.69 -2.99
N PHE A 79 21.61 -3.20 -4.21
CA PHE A 79 20.48 -3.64 -5.05
C PHE A 79 20.61 -5.12 -5.43
N ARG A 80 21.80 -5.58 -5.82
CA ARG A 80 22.04 -6.99 -6.16
C ARG A 80 21.83 -7.92 -4.98
N MET A 81 22.33 -7.56 -3.80
CA MET A 81 22.13 -8.30 -2.55
C MET A 81 20.65 -8.34 -2.20
N GLY A 82 19.98 -7.19 -2.23
CA GLY A 82 18.54 -7.05 -2.00
C GLY A 82 17.71 -7.89 -2.96
N VAL A 83 18.05 -7.96 -4.25
CA VAL A 83 17.34 -8.81 -5.21
C VAL A 83 17.66 -10.30 -4.98
N SER A 84 18.92 -10.65 -4.69
CA SER A 84 19.34 -12.04 -4.52
C SER A 84 18.67 -12.75 -3.35
N SER A 85 18.46 -12.05 -2.22
CA SER A 85 17.79 -12.61 -1.04
C SER A 85 16.31 -12.95 -1.32
N PHE A 86 15.68 -12.28 -2.29
CA PHE A 86 14.29 -12.52 -2.65
C PHE A 86 14.04 -13.79 -3.48
N PHE A 87 15.09 -14.42 -4.00
CA PHE A 87 15.01 -15.74 -4.63
C PHE A 87 15.31 -16.89 -3.67
N GLN A 88 15.60 -16.58 -2.41
CA GLN A 88 15.83 -17.57 -1.36
C GLN A 88 14.51 -18.09 -0.79
N LYS A 89 14.60 -19.27 -0.15
CA LYS A 89 13.47 -19.97 0.45
C LYS A 89 12.69 -19.12 1.45
N ASP A 90 13.38 -18.29 2.23
CA ASP A 90 12.76 -17.45 3.27
C ASP A 90 11.87 -16.36 2.69
N ALA A 91 12.27 -15.78 1.55
CA ALA A 91 11.45 -14.81 0.84
C ALA A 91 10.20 -15.48 0.25
N ALA A 92 10.35 -16.66 -0.36
CA ALA A 92 9.23 -17.44 -0.85
C ALA A 92 8.24 -17.80 0.28
N LEU A 93 8.73 -18.17 1.46
CA LEU A 93 7.90 -18.41 2.65
C LEU A 93 7.17 -17.15 3.10
N THR A 94 7.80 -15.97 2.98
CA THR A 94 7.15 -14.70 3.31
C THR A 94 5.96 -14.44 2.39
N PHE A 95 6.14 -14.59 1.07
CA PHE A 95 5.07 -14.36 0.08
C PHE A 95 3.85 -15.27 0.28
N VAL A 96 4.13 -16.53 0.59
CA VAL A 96 3.11 -17.57 0.82
C VAL A 96 2.31 -17.35 2.11
N ASN A 97 2.82 -16.51 3.01
CA ASN A 97 2.26 -16.26 4.33
C ASN A 97 1.82 -14.79 4.54
N LEU A 98 1.70 -14.01 3.46
CA LEU A 98 1.26 -12.62 3.54
C LEU A 98 -0.17 -12.48 4.10
N ASP A 99 -0.97 -13.54 4.06
CA ASP A 99 -2.29 -13.60 4.71
C ASP A 99 -2.20 -13.38 6.22
N MET A 100 -1.08 -13.71 6.85
CA MET A 100 -0.86 -13.50 8.29
C MET A 100 -0.61 -12.02 8.68
N GLU A 101 -0.50 -11.10 7.72
CA GLU A 101 -0.42 -9.66 8.02
C GLU A 101 -1.77 -9.08 8.48
N GLU A 102 -2.88 -9.72 8.12
CA GLU A 102 -4.22 -9.27 8.46
C GLU A 102 -4.59 -9.70 9.89
N ASP A 103 -5.12 -8.76 10.68
CA ASP A 103 -5.69 -9.08 11.99
C ASP A 103 -7.09 -9.69 11.82
N GLY A 104 -7.21 -10.99 12.03
CA GLY A 104 -8.46 -11.75 11.87
C GLY A 104 -9.62 -11.36 12.79
N ARG A 105 -9.42 -10.47 13.77
CA ARG A 105 -10.46 -10.06 14.72
C ARG A 105 -11.36 -8.98 14.12
N ASP A 106 -12.67 -9.03 14.42
CA ASP A 106 -13.67 -8.01 14.06
C ASP A 106 -13.67 -7.60 12.58
N ILE A 107 -13.37 -8.54 11.68
CA ILE A 107 -13.47 -8.33 10.24
C ILE A 107 -14.94 -8.40 9.83
N ILE A 108 -15.39 -7.39 9.09
CA ILE A 108 -16.67 -7.40 8.38
C ILE A 108 -16.42 -7.98 7.00
N GLU A 109 -16.90 -9.18 6.73
CA GLU A 109 -16.78 -9.82 5.42
C GLU A 109 -17.57 -9.04 4.36
N LEU A 110 -16.95 -8.79 3.20
CA LEU A 110 -17.62 -8.17 2.07
C LEU A 110 -18.35 -9.22 1.23
N PRO A 111 -19.48 -8.85 0.59
CA PRO A 111 -20.14 -9.74 -0.36
C PRO A 111 -19.18 -10.10 -1.51
N PRO A 112 -19.33 -11.30 -2.12
CA PRO A 112 -18.45 -11.73 -3.19
C PRO A 112 -18.52 -10.77 -4.37
N PHE A 113 -17.36 -10.50 -4.95
CA PHE A 113 -17.25 -9.66 -6.14
C PHE A 113 -18.02 -10.26 -7.33
N LYS A 114 -18.46 -9.38 -8.24
CA LYS A 114 -19.21 -9.73 -9.44
C LYS A 114 -18.51 -9.17 -10.67
N ASN A 115 -18.55 -9.94 -11.75
CA ASN A 115 -18.02 -9.50 -13.04
C ASN A 115 -18.77 -8.27 -13.55
N ILE A 116 -18.02 -7.19 -13.76
CA ILE A 116 -18.53 -5.95 -14.35
C ILE A 116 -18.65 -6.15 -15.86
N ARG A 117 -19.86 -5.98 -16.40
CA ARG A 117 -20.17 -6.28 -17.81
C ARG A 117 -19.81 -5.16 -18.79
N VAL A 118 -19.46 -3.97 -18.29
CA VAL A 118 -19.09 -2.83 -19.13
C VAL A 118 -17.75 -3.11 -19.79
N GLY A 119 -17.68 -2.89 -21.11
CA GLY A 119 -16.43 -3.05 -21.85
C GLY A 119 -15.35 -2.07 -21.38
N LEU A 120 -14.10 -2.53 -21.25
CA LEU A 120 -12.98 -1.71 -20.79
C LEU A 120 -12.81 -0.42 -21.62
N SER A 121 -12.97 -0.52 -22.94
CA SER A 121 -12.90 0.64 -23.84
C SER A 121 -13.97 1.69 -23.54
N THR A 122 -15.17 1.26 -23.12
CA THR A 122 -16.24 2.15 -22.67
C THR A 122 -15.88 2.80 -21.35
N ALA A 123 -15.41 2.04 -20.36
CA ALA A 123 -15.00 2.59 -19.06
C ALA A 123 -13.92 3.66 -19.21
N ILE A 124 -12.88 3.40 -20.01
CA ILE A 124 -11.80 4.37 -20.27
C ILE A 124 -12.34 5.66 -20.94
N LYS A 125 -13.20 5.53 -21.95
CA LYS A 125 -13.76 6.68 -22.67
C LYS A 125 -14.70 7.52 -21.81
N SER A 126 -15.53 6.88 -20.99
CA SER A 126 -16.52 7.53 -20.14
C SER A 126 -15.93 8.14 -18.86
N ARG A 127 -14.78 7.64 -18.38
CA ARG A 127 -14.19 8.08 -17.12
C ARG A 127 -13.89 9.59 -17.14
N ARG A 128 -14.47 10.32 -16.19
CA ARG A 128 -14.25 11.74 -15.95
C ARG A 128 -14.12 12.01 -14.45
N SER A 129 -13.41 13.07 -14.10
CA SER A 129 -13.23 13.48 -12.71
C SER A 129 -14.48 14.23 -12.24
N VAL A 130 -15.29 13.58 -11.41
CA VAL A 130 -16.51 14.14 -10.81
C VAL A 130 -16.16 14.76 -9.47
N ARG A 131 -16.60 15.99 -9.22
CA ARG A 131 -16.19 16.79 -8.04
C ARG A 131 -17.35 17.22 -7.14
N ARG A 132 -18.57 16.81 -7.49
CA ARG A 132 -19.80 17.06 -6.75
C ARG A 132 -20.58 15.76 -6.64
N TYR A 133 -21.02 15.46 -5.42
CA TYR A 133 -21.66 14.18 -5.12
C TYR A 133 -23.05 14.40 -4.53
N SER A 134 -23.97 13.48 -4.84
CA SER A 134 -25.32 13.47 -4.27
C SER A 134 -25.38 12.62 -3.00
N SER A 135 -26.34 12.89 -2.12
CA SER A 135 -26.57 12.15 -0.88
C SER A 135 -27.21 10.75 -1.07
N LYS A 136 -27.11 10.17 -2.28
CA LYS A 136 -27.63 8.83 -2.56
C LYS A 136 -26.77 7.76 -1.87
N SER A 137 -27.41 6.70 -1.39
CA SER A 137 -26.70 5.59 -0.76
C SER A 137 -26.02 4.70 -1.79
N MET A 138 -24.83 4.19 -1.44
CA MET A 138 -24.09 3.23 -2.24
C MET A 138 -24.33 1.81 -1.71
N SER A 139 -24.42 0.85 -2.61
CA SER A 139 -24.61 -0.57 -2.28
C SER A 139 -23.32 -1.17 -1.73
N LEU A 140 -23.40 -2.00 -0.68
CA LEU A 140 -22.24 -2.74 -0.17
C LEU A 140 -21.62 -3.68 -1.23
N ASN A 141 -22.43 -4.20 -2.17
CA ASN A 141 -21.90 -4.98 -3.29
C ASN A 141 -21.03 -4.16 -4.23
N ASP A 142 -21.34 -2.87 -4.40
CA ASP A 142 -20.56 -2.00 -5.28
C ASP A 142 -19.27 -1.58 -4.59
N VAL A 143 -19.30 -1.30 -3.28
CA VAL A 143 -18.10 -1.11 -2.47
C VAL A 143 -17.18 -2.33 -2.56
N ALA A 144 -17.73 -3.54 -2.41
CA ALA A 144 -16.97 -4.78 -2.53
C ALA A 144 -16.31 -4.92 -3.90
N ASN A 145 -17.04 -4.64 -4.98
CA ASN A 145 -16.48 -4.65 -6.34
C ASN A 145 -15.37 -3.60 -6.52
N ILE A 146 -15.59 -2.37 -6.05
CA ILE A 146 -14.60 -1.29 -6.13
C ILE A 146 -13.30 -1.71 -5.46
N LEU A 147 -13.36 -2.19 -4.21
CA LEU A 147 -12.18 -2.59 -3.45
C LEU A 147 -11.52 -3.85 -4.02
N TYR A 148 -12.32 -4.83 -4.48
CA TYR A 148 -11.82 -6.04 -5.11
C TYR A 148 -11.01 -5.74 -6.38
N TYR A 149 -11.56 -4.98 -7.32
CA TYR A 149 -10.85 -4.68 -8.56
C TYR A 149 -9.73 -3.65 -8.38
N THR A 150 -9.72 -2.90 -7.27
CA THR A 150 -8.60 -2.02 -6.93
C THR A 150 -7.40 -2.81 -6.40
N GLN A 151 -7.61 -3.75 -5.48
CA GLN A 151 -6.50 -4.40 -4.75
C GLN A 151 -6.77 -5.83 -4.25
N GLY A 152 -7.93 -6.42 -4.55
CA GLY A 152 -8.30 -7.77 -4.12
C GLY A 152 -7.46 -8.88 -4.75
N ILE A 153 -7.53 -10.08 -4.18
CA ILE A 153 -6.82 -11.27 -4.66
C ILE A 153 -7.54 -11.83 -5.90
N CYS A 154 -6.84 -11.88 -7.05
CA CYS A 154 -7.41 -12.30 -8.32
C CYS A 154 -6.86 -13.63 -8.86
N ASP A 155 -5.68 -14.05 -8.42
CA ASP A 155 -5.04 -15.26 -8.93
C ASP A 155 -4.04 -15.84 -7.91
N GLU A 156 -3.58 -17.06 -8.15
CA GLU A 156 -2.60 -17.75 -7.32
C GLU A 156 -1.54 -18.47 -8.17
N VAL A 157 -0.27 -18.32 -7.80
CA VAL A 157 0.86 -18.93 -8.51
C VAL A 157 1.70 -19.79 -7.58
N GLU A 158 2.32 -20.84 -8.15
CA GLU A 158 3.22 -21.71 -7.40
C GLU A 158 4.50 -20.95 -7.01
N PRO A 159 4.96 -21.07 -5.75
CA PRO A 159 6.18 -20.42 -5.31
C PRO A 159 7.42 -21.04 -5.98
N TYR A 160 8.34 -20.19 -6.43
CA TYR A 160 9.67 -20.63 -6.86
C TYR A 160 10.46 -21.17 -5.66
N ASN A 161 11.21 -22.26 -5.84
CA ASN A 161 12.10 -22.86 -4.84
C ASN A 161 11.46 -23.33 -3.51
N LEU A 162 10.16 -23.65 -3.50
CA LEU A 162 9.47 -24.27 -2.36
C LEU A 162 8.91 -25.64 -2.73
N GLU A 163 9.79 -26.61 -2.97
CA GLU A 163 9.38 -28.00 -3.18
C GLU A 163 8.66 -28.56 -1.94
N GLY A 164 7.46 -29.11 -2.15
CA GLY A 164 6.65 -29.76 -1.12
C GLY A 164 5.76 -28.83 -0.27
N ASN A 165 5.80 -27.51 -0.47
CA ASN A 165 4.83 -26.61 0.13
C ASN A 165 3.53 -26.60 -0.69
N LYS A 166 2.37 -26.68 -0.03
CA LYS A 166 1.05 -26.68 -0.70
C LYS A 166 0.45 -25.28 -0.82
N LYS A 167 0.96 -24.29 -0.10
CA LYS A 167 0.42 -22.93 -0.15
C LYS A 167 0.98 -22.17 -1.35
N LYS A 168 0.11 -21.49 -2.07
CA LYS A 168 0.42 -20.68 -3.26
C LYS A 168 0.66 -19.22 -2.91
N ILE A 169 1.37 -18.51 -3.78
CA ILE A 169 1.50 -17.05 -3.72
C ILE A 169 0.25 -16.44 -4.32
N LYS A 170 -0.43 -15.59 -3.56
CA LYS A 170 -1.65 -14.91 -4.00
C LYS A 170 -1.29 -13.58 -4.70
N LEU A 171 -1.89 -13.34 -5.86
CA LEU A 171 -1.71 -12.15 -6.69
C LEU A 171 -2.88 -11.19 -6.54
N ARG A 172 -2.61 -9.88 -6.62
CA ARG A 172 -3.64 -8.82 -6.52
C ARG A 172 -4.03 -8.30 -7.90
N ALA A 173 -5.20 -7.66 -7.96
CA ALA A 173 -5.73 -7.02 -9.17
C ALA A 173 -4.83 -5.90 -9.73
N ASN A 174 -4.02 -5.27 -8.88
CA ASN A 174 -3.01 -4.30 -9.29
C ASN A 174 -1.61 -4.96 -9.40
N PRO A 175 -0.78 -4.53 -10.36
CA PRO A 175 0.62 -4.90 -10.35
C PRO A 175 1.35 -4.28 -9.14
N SER A 176 2.48 -4.88 -8.77
CA SER A 176 3.34 -4.38 -7.70
C SER A 176 4.78 -4.79 -7.95
N ALA A 177 5.72 -3.87 -7.71
CA ALA A 177 7.14 -4.15 -7.89
C ALA A 177 7.59 -5.32 -6.99
N GLY A 178 7.93 -6.44 -7.64
CA GLY A 178 8.34 -7.66 -6.94
C GLY A 178 7.24 -8.33 -6.12
N GLY A 179 5.96 -7.98 -6.34
CA GLY A 179 4.82 -8.56 -5.61
C GLY A 179 4.80 -8.24 -4.12
N LEU A 180 5.40 -7.11 -3.70
CA LEU A 180 5.56 -6.76 -2.29
C LEU A 180 4.35 -6.03 -1.70
N TYR A 181 3.50 -5.45 -2.56
CA TYR A 181 2.27 -4.75 -2.20
C TYR A 181 2.42 -3.79 -1.00
N PRO A 182 3.30 -2.78 -1.11
CA PRO A 182 3.57 -1.82 -0.04
C PRO A 182 2.40 -0.87 0.28
N ILE A 183 1.40 -0.78 -0.59
CA ILE A 183 0.24 0.10 -0.40
C ILE A 183 -0.89 -0.63 0.32
N GLN A 184 -1.51 0.02 1.29
CA GLN A 184 -2.71 -0.44 1.99
C GLN A 184 -3.83 0.59 1.81
N LEU A 185 -5.06 0.11 1.59
CA LEU A 185 -6.23 0.97 1.45
C LEU A 185 -6.91 1.18 2.80
N TYR A 186 -7.00 2.45 3.19
CA TYR A 186 -7.85 2.93 4.26
C TYR A 186 -9.02 3.66 3.60
N VAL A 187 -10.24 3.45 4.07
CA VAL A 187 -11.44 3.93 3.39
C VAL A 187 -12.38 4.53 4.40
N TYR A 188 -12.59 5.83 4.32
CA TYR A 188 -13.74 6.46 4.95
C TYR A 188 -14.99 6.12 4.13
N MET A 189 -16.02 5.61 4.81
CA MET A 189 -17.27 5.17 4.21
C MET A 189 -18.44 5.91 4.86
N LYS A 190 -19.30 6.48 4.02
CA LYS A 190 -20.49 7.23 4.41
C LYS A 190 -21.68 6.82 3.57
N ASN A 191 -22.83 6.62 4.22
CA ASN A 191 -24.09 6.30 3.56
C ASN A 191 -24.00 5.05 2.66
N ILE A 192 -23.35 4.01 3.18
CA ILE A 192 -23.28 2.68 2.56
C ILE A 192 -24.41 1.82 3.14
N LYS A 193 -25.16 1.14 2.27
CA LYS A 193 -26.26 0.27 2.72
C LYS A 193 -25.73 -0.84 3.64
N ASP A 194 -26.40 -1.04 4.77
CA ASP A 194 -26.11 -2.09 5.76
C ASP A 194 -24.69 -2.03 6.37
N LEU A 195 -24.02 -0.88 6.28
CA LEU A 195 -22.71 -0.63 6.88
C LEU A 195 -22.73 0.69 7.65
N LYS A 196 -22.12 0.69 8.83
CA LYS A 196 -22.03 1.90 9.67
C LYS A 196 -21.05 2.90 9.05
N ASP A 197 -21.35 4.19 9.17
CA ASP A 197 -20.39 5.22 8.77
C ASP A 197 -19.13 5.17 9.64
N GLY A 198 -17.95 5.29 9.01
CA GLY A 198 -16.68 5.19 9.70
C GLY A 198 -15.48 5.00 8.77
N ILE A 199 -14.31 4.75 9.34
CA ILE A 199 -13.10 4.44 8.59
C ILE A 199 -12.79 2.95 8.74
N TYR A 200 -12.42 2.33 7.63
CA TYR A 200 -12.14 0.91 7.52
C TYR A 200 -10.81 0.69 6.80
N THR A 201 -10.03 -0.29 7.26
CA THR A 201 -8.92 -0.83 6.49
C THR A 201 -9.45 -1.96 5.61
N TYR A 202 -9.14 -1.94 4.32
CA TYR A 202 -9.47 -3.06 3.43
C TYR A 202 -8.41 -4.15 3.52
N TYR A 203 -8.88 -5.39 3.74
CA TYR A 203 -8.09 -6.60 3.87
C TYR A 203 -8.30 -7.49 2.64
N PRO A 204 -7.36 -7.50 1.68
CA PRO A 204 -7.53 -8.21 0.42
C PRO A 204 -7.55 -9.73 0.57
N TYR A 205 -6.86 -10.33 1.55
CA TYR A 205 -6.84 -11.79 1.73
C TYR A 205 -8.14 -12.32 2.29
N SER A 206 -8.71 -11.62 3.26
CA SER A 206 -10.03 -11.93 3.82
C SER A 206 -11.19 -11.42 2.96
N HIS A 207 -10.92 -10.56 1.98
CA HIS A 207 -11.92 -9.76 1.28
C HIS A 207 -12.90 -9.12 2.28
N GLY A 208 -12.36 -8.33 3.20
CA GLY A 208 -13.11 -7.78 4.33
C GLY A 208 -12.67 -6.39 4.74
N LEU A 209 -13.45 -5.80 5.64
CA LEU A 209 -13.21 -4.48 6.22
C LEU A 209 -12.90 -4.64 7.72
N LYS A 210 -11.77 -4.09 8.16
CA LYS A 210 -11.45 -3.94 9.58
C LYS A 210 -11.80 -2.51 10.01
N PRO A 211 -12.76 -2.30 10.92
CA PRO A 211 -13.05 -0.98 11.46
C PRO A 211 -11.83 -0.42 12.19
N ILE A 212 -11.60 0.88 12.02
CA ILE A 212 -10.60 1.62 12.77
C ILE A 212 -11.33 2.39 13.88
N GLU A 213 -10.81 2.31 15.09
CA GLU A 213 -11.29 3.15 16.19
C GLU A 213 -10.78 4.57 15.97
N VAL A 214 -11.66 5.43 15.45
CA VAL A 214 -11.36 6.83 15.23
C VAL A 214 -11.97 7.66 16.34
N ASN A 215 -11.22 8.64 16.85
CA ASN A 215 -11.81 9.68 17.69
C ASN A 215 -12.82 10.48 16.86
N LYS A 216 -14.11 10.29 17.14
CA LYS A 216 -15.20 10.95 16.41
C LYS A 216 -15.14 12.48 16.48
N GLU A 217 -14.53 13.05 17.51
CA GLU A 217 -14.35 14.49 17.64
C GLU A 217 -13.32 15.04 16.64
N LEU A 218 -12.37 14.19 16.23
CA LEU A 218 -11.37 14.53 15.22
C LEU A 218 -11.91 14.34 13.80
N LEU A 219 -12.94 13.52 13.57
CA LEU A 219 -13.43 13.18 12.24
C LEU A 219 -14.30 14.32 11.66
N LYS A 220 -13.67 15.19 10.86
CA LYS A 220 -14.32 16.27 10.10
C LYS A 220 -14.12 15.98 8.62
N VAL A 221 -15.18 15.52 7.95
CA VAL A 221 -15.12 15.09 6.54
C VAL A 221 -14.64 16.22 5.63
N ASP A 222 -15.09 17.43 5.93
CA ASP A 222 -14.72 18.67 5.24
C ASP A 222 -13.19 18.83 5.19
N ASN A 223 -12.50 18.49 6.29
CA ASN A 223 -11.05 18.59 6.39
C ASN A 223 -10.28 17.51 5.61
N PHE A 224 -10.93 16.42 5.17
CA PHE A 224 -10.23 15.39 4.39
C PHE A 224 -9.99 15.85 2.96
N ALA A 225 -10.99 16.46 2.32
CA ALA A 225 -11.04 16.55 0.87
C ALA A 225 -11.64 17.85 0.31
N GLU A 226 -12.00 18.84 1.13
CA GLU A 226 -12.43 20.14 0.61
C GLU A 226 -11.24 20.99 0.16
N PHE A 227 -10.78 20.73 -1.06
CA PHE A 227 -9.74 21.54 -1.70
C PHE A 227 -10.21 22.10 -3.04
N GLY A 228 -10.30 23.43 -3.12
CA GLY A 228 -10.68 24.14 -4.33
C GLY A 228 -12.16 23.92 -4.71
N VAL A 229 -12.41 23.35 -5.89
CA VAL A 229 -13.76 23.16 -6.44
C VAL A 229 -14.40 21.81 -6.08
N LEU A 230 -13.70 20.98 -5.31
CA LEU A 230 -14.19 19.67 -4.89
C LEU A 230 -14.96 19.79 -3.56
N ASN A 231 -16.17 19.24 -3.55
CA ASN A 231 -16.96 19.07 -2.32
C ASN A 231 -17.14 17.57 -2.10
N ALA A 232 -16.57 17.06 -0.99
CA ALA A 232 -16.62 15.65 -0.61
C ALA A 232 -17.70 15.33 0.45
N GLU A 233 -18.48 16.31 0.89
CA GLU A 233 -19.45 16.19 1.98
C GLU A 233 -20.41 15.01 1.77
N ASN A 234 -20.87 14.84 0.52
CA ASN A 234 -21.80 13.79 0.12
C ASN A 234 -21.13 12.60 -0.59
N ALA A 235 -19.79 12.53 -0.61
CA ALA A 235 -19.09 11.38 -1.16
C ALA A 235 -19.40 10.12 -0.33
N ASN A 236 -19.51 8.98 -1.01
CA ASN A 236 -19.75 7.71 -0.34
C ASN A 236 -18.45 7.09 0.19
N LEU A 237 -17.35 7.28 -0.55
CA LEU A 237 -16.03 6.76 -0.20
C LEU A 237 -14.97 7.86 -0.31
N ILE A 238 -14.06 7.90 0.66
CA ILE A 238 -12.76 8.57 0.52
C ILE A 238 -11.70 7.51 0.78
N VAL A 239 -10.94 7.18 -0.26
CA VAL A 239 -9.92 6.13 -0.24
C VAL A 239 -8.55 6.77 -0.06
N PHE A 240 -7.87 6.40 1.01
CA PHE A 240 -6.50 6.81 1.33
C PHE A 240 -5.54 5.66 0.98
N TYR A 241 -4.52 5.99 0.18
CA TYR A 241 -3.48 5.06 -0.20
C TYR A 241 -2.31 5.23 0.77
N VAL A 242 -2.14 4.26 1.66
CA VAL A 242 -1.13 4.31 2.72
C VAL A 242 0.07 3.46 2.32
N TYR A 243 1.20 4.10 2.08
CA TYR A 243 2.47 3.45 1.78
C TYR A 243 3.18 3.03 3.06
N ASN A 244 3.53 1.75 3.17
CA ASN A 244 4.45 1.24 4.20
C ASN A 244 5.86 1.12 3.62
N PHE A 245 6.74 2.01 4.08
CA PHE A 245 8.13 2.11 3.65
C PHE A 245 8.90 0.78 3.77
N LEU A 246 8.73 0.06 4.89
CA LEU A 246 9.51 -1.14 5.20
C LEU A 246 9.21 -2.32 4.27
N LYS A 247 8.04 -2.32 3.60
CA LYS A 247 7.64 -3.46 2.77
C LYS A 247 8.54 -3.66 1.56
N ASN A 248 8.93 -2.56 0.90
CA ASN A 248 9.67 -2.62 -0.35
C ASN A 248 11.08 -1.99 -0.30
N SER A 249 11.37 -1.13 0.68
CA SER A 249 12.70 -0.53 0.83
C SER A 249 13.78 -1.56 1.14
N ARG A 250 13.43 -2.66 1.82
CA ARG A 250 14.34 -3.79 2.07
C ARG A 250 14.88 -4.45 0.78
N LYS A 251 14.15 -4.34 -0.33
CA LYS A 251 14.54 -4.91 -1.63
C LYS A 251 15.13 -3.86 -2.56
N TYR A 252 14.48 -2.69 -2.59
CA TYR A 252 14.72 -1.67 -3.61
C TYR A 252 15.41 -0.41 -3.08
N GLY A 253 15.69 -0.34 -1.77
CA GLY A 253 16.21 0.87 -1.13
C GLY A 253 15.32 2.07 -1.44
N ASP A 254 15.94 3.19 -1.77
CA ASP A 254 15.26 4.45 -2.11
C ASP A 254 14.35 4.31 -3.33
N ALA A 255 14.66 3.40 -4.27
CA ALA A 255 13.83 3.18 -5.45
C ALA A 255 12.45 2.58 -5.12
N GLY A 256 12.31 1.99 -3.94
CA GLY A 256 11.03 1.49 -3.45
C GLY A 256 9.96 2.57 -3.41
N PHE A 257 10.32 3.82 -3.10
CA PHE A 257 9.33 4.90 -3.05
C PHE A 257 8.75 5.22 -4.43
N SER A 258 9.58 5.35 -5.47
CA SER A 258 9.09 5.52 -6.86
C SER A 258 8.13 4.41 -7.27
N TYR A 259 8.46 3.15 -6.96
CA TYR A 259 7.60 2.02 -7.28
C TYR A 259 6.27 2.06 -6.53
N ALA A 260 6.28 2.50 -5.27
CA ALA A 260 5.06 2.67 -4.49
C ALA A 260 4.14 3.74 -5.09
N LEU A 261 4.69 4.85 -5.61
CA LEU A 261 3.90 5.89 -6.28
C LEU A 261 3.30 5.39 -7.61
N ILE A 262 4.06 4.61 -8.40
CA ILE A 262 3.55 3.98 -9.63
C ILE A 262 2.40 3.03 -9.30
N GLU A 263 2.61 2.12 -8.33
CA GLU A 263 1.60 1.17 -7.87
C GLU A 263 0.33 1.89 -7.37
N THR A 264 0.50 3.00 -6.64
CA THR A 264 -0.61 3.83 -6.17
C THR A 264 -1.43 4.39 -7.34
N GLY A 265 -0.76 4.87 -8.40
CA GLY A 265 -1.43 5.36 -9.61
C GLY A 265 -2.16 4.25 -10.38
N GLU A 266 -1.58 3.06 -10.46
CA GLU A 266 -2.22 1.88 -11.07
C GLU A 266 -3.49 1.48 -10.30
N MET A 267 -3.42 1.46 -8.97
CA MET A 267 -4.57 1.19 -8.10
C MET A 267 -5.64 2.28 -8.23
N ALA A 268 -5.27 3.56 -8.21
CA ALA A 268 -6.20 4.67 -8.37
C ALA A 268 -6.92 4.64 -9.72
N GLN A 269 -6.20 4.31 -10.80
CA GLN A 269 -6.81 4.16 -12.11
C GLN A 269 -7.78 2.98 -12.17
N ASN A 270 -7.45 1.83 -11.58
CA ASN A 270 -8.38 0.70 -11.47
C ASN A 270 -9.66 1.11 -10.73
N LEU A 271 -9.51 1.79 -9.59
CA LEU A 271 -10.64 2.28 -8.80
C LEU A 271 -11.54 3.23 -9.61
N GLN A 272 -10.96 4.18 -10.34
CA GLN A 272 -11.72 5.12 -11.16
C GLN A 272 -12.46 4.43 -12.32
N LEU A 273 -11.83 3.47 -13.00
CA LEU A 273 -12.44 2.73 -14.10
C LEU A 273 -13.61 1.85 -13.60
N VAL A 274 -13.42 1.18 -12.47
CA VAL A 274 -14.45 0.34 -11.84
C VAL A 274 -15.61 1.21 -11.36
N SER A 275 -15.32 2.33 -10.70
CA SER A 275 -16.34 3.29 -10.27
C SER A 275 -17.16 3.80 -11.45
N THR A 276 -16.48 4.20 -12.54
CA THR A 276 -17.14 4.64 -13.78
C THR A 276 -18.03 3.55 -14.37
N ALA A 277 -17.54 2.31 -14.41
CA ALA A 277 -18.28 1.18 -14.96
C ALA A 277 -19.53 0.80 -14.13
N LEU A 278 -19.51 1.11 -12.83
CA LEU A 278 -20.64 0.94 -11.92
C LEU A 278 -21.58 2.16 -11.89
N GLY A 279 -21.24 3.25 -12.60
CA GLY A 279 -22.04 4.47 -12.68
C GLY A 279 -21.75 5.53 -11.61
N TYR A 280 -20.64 5.38 -10.88
CA TYR A 280 -20.17 6.35 -9.89
C TYR A 280 -19.16 7.33 -10.47
N GLY A 281 -19.17 8.54 -9.94
CA GLY A 281 -18.12 9.53 -10.18
C GLY A 281 -16.94 9.31 -9.23
N ALA A 282 -15.72 9.49 -9.74
CA ALA A 282 -14.51 9.42 -8.92
C ALA A 282 -13.57 10.59 -9.25
N CYS A 283 -12.79 11.04 -8.26
CA CYS A 283 -11.77 12.06 -8.47
C CYS A 283 -10.59 11.86 -7.51
N ASP A 284 -9.40 11.83 -8.09
CA ASP A 284 -8.15 11.89 -7.34
C ASP A 284 -7.92 13.29 -6.79
N ILE A 285 -7.32 13.36 -5.60
CA ILE A 285 -7.06 14.61 -4.89
C ILE A 285 -5.59 14.71 -4.53
N GLY A 286 -4.94 15.78 -4.98
CA GLY A 286 -3.55 16.08 -4.63
C GLY A 286 -3.39 17.09 -3.49
N GLY A 287 -4.43 17.86 -3.16
CA GLY A 287 -4.43 18.84 -2.06
C GLY A 287 -5.24 18.32 -0.89
N TYR A 288 -4.56 17.93 0.19
CA TYR A 288 -5.18 17.48 1.43
C TYR A 288 -4.25 17.70 2.63
N GLU A 289 -4.81 17.81 3.83
CA GLU A 289 -4.04 17.95 5.08
C GLU A 289 -3.49 16.59 5.53
N LYS A 290 -2.33 16.22 4.97
CA LYS A 290 -1.69 14.91 5.21
C LYS A 290 -1.50 14.59 6.69
N GLN A 291 -1.00 15.54 7.49
CA GLN A 291 -0.76 15.32 8.93
C GLN A 291 -2.06 15.02 9.69
N TYR A 292 -3.11 15.79 9.40
CA TYR A 292 -4.43 15.58 9.99
C TYR A 292 -5.00 14.20 9.62
N ILE A 293 -4.91 13.81 8.36
CA ILE A 293 -5.35 12.48 7.92
C ILE A 293 -4.54 11.39 8.62
N GLU A 294 -3.21 11.52 8.69
CA GLU A 294 -2.35 10.54 9.35
C GLU A 294 -2.69 10.35 10.83
N GLU A 295 -3.01 11.44 11.54
CA GLU A 295 -3.50 11.40 12.93
C GLU A 295 -4.87 10.72 13.05
N VAL A 296 -5.81 11.04 12.16
CA VAL A 296 -7.15 10.43 12.15
C VAL A 296 -7.10 8.93 11.85
N LEU A 297 -6.20 8.51 10.96
CA LEU A 297 -6.02 7.10 10.59
C LEU A 297 -5.21 6.30 11.62
N ASP A 298 -4.73 6.95 12.69
CA ASP A 298 -3.83 6.38 13.70
C ASP A 298 -2.57 5.74 13.06
N ILE A 299 -1.93 6.49 12.16
CA ILE A 299 -0.66 6.09 11.53
C ILE A 299 0.47 7.05 11.88
N ASP A 300 1.67 6.50 12.03
CA ASP A 300 2.82 7.19 12.61
C ASP A 300 3.38 8.35 11.76
N GLY A 301 3.08 8.42 10.46
CA GLY A 301 3.63 9.43 9.57
C GLY A 301 5.15 9.35 9.38
N VAL A 302 5.78 8.23 9.74
CA VAL A 302 7.23 7.95 9.70
C VAL A 302 7.56 6.71 8.87
N LEU A 303 6.87 5.59 9.13
CA LEU A 303 6.97 4.33 8.40
C LEU A 303 5.78 4.16 7.46
N LYS A 304 4.61 4.66 7.88
CA LYS A 304 3.39 4.68 7.08
C LYS A 304 3.04 6.10 6.70
N HIS A 305 2.79 6.31 5.41
CA HIS A 305 2.43 7.63 4.91
C HIS A 305 1.22 7.56 3.98
N VAL A 306 0.31 8.51 4.11
CA VAL A 306 -0.69 8.76 3.06
C VAL A 306 0.02 9.37 1.86
N VAL A 307 -0.01 8.69 0.72
CA VAL A 307 0.67 9.14 -0.50
C VAL A 307 -0.29 9.60 -1.58
N HIS A 308 -1.55 9.17 -1.53
CA HIS A 308 -2.58 9.55 -2.49
C HIS A 308 -3.97 9.41 -1.88
N MET A 309 -4.96 10.01 -2.54
CA MET A 309 -6.36 9.93 -2.14
C MET A 309 -7.29 9.99 -3.35
N THR A 310 -8.38 9.22 -3.28
CA THR A 310 -9.44 9.23 -4.30
C THR A 310 -10.81 9.27 -3.63
N VAL A 311 -11.67 10.16 -4.11
CA VAL A 311 -13.05 10.31 -3.64
C VAL A 311 -14.00 9.68 -4.65
N VAL A 312 -15.01 8.96 -4.15
CA VAL A 312 -16.01 8.26 -4.97
C VAL A 312 -17.42 8.52 -4.43
N GLY A 313 -18.37 8.74 -5.34
CA GLY A 313 -19.77 8.85 -4.97
C GLY A 313 -20.69 8.96 -6.18
N TRP A 314 -21.99 9.02 -5.92
CA TRP A 314 -22.97 9.34 -6.95
C TRP A 314 -22.76 10.75 -7.46
N GLU A 315 -22.59 10.93 -8.77
CA GLU A 315 -22.53 12.25 -9.38
C GLU A 315 -23.81 13.04 -9.06
N GLN A 316 -23.63 14.29 -8.61
CA GLN A 316 -24.73 15.22 -8.48
C GLN A 316 -25.19 15.60 -9.89
N GLY A 317 -26.41 15.19 -10.26
CA GLY A 317 -27.03 15.69 -11.49
C GLY A 317 -27.29 17.19 -11.38
N ASP A 318 -27.14 17.89 -12.50
CA ASP A 318 -27.62 19.26 -12.67
C ASP A 318 -29.16 19.33 -12.54
#